data_AF-A0A401ZWV7-F1
#
_entry.id   AF-A0A401ZWV7-F1
#
_cell.length_a   1.000
_cell.length_b   1.000
_cell.length_c   1.000
_cell.angle_alpha   90.00
_cell.angle_beta   90.00
_cell.angle_gamma   90.00
#
_symmetry.space_group_name_H-M   'P 1'
#
loop_
_entity.id
_entity.type
_entity.pdbx_description
1 polymer ?
#
loop_
_entity_poly.entity_id
_entity_poly.type
_entity_poly.pdbx_seq_one_letter_code
_entity_poly.pdbx_strand_id
1 'polypeptide(L)'
;MLIMRNENDWEVSSDGLFVATRGFLSRRGYCCANKCRNCPYINWRQRSDWQPIPAEQVKRARVSMKALIGAQEQLHYHEQQLQSCCSDEQKEHSQMIEHYQTLLAHWLPTR
;
A
#
# COMPACT_ATOMS: atom_id res chain seq x y z
N MET A 1 -3.57 23.70 21.09
CA MET A 1 -3.29 22.56 20.19
C MET A 1 -3.49 23.04 18.76
N LEU A 2 -2.41 23.41 18.07
CA LEU A 2 -2.47 23.91 16.69
C LEU A 2 -2.80 22.75 15.75
N ILE A 3 -3.97 22.79 15.12
CA ILE A 3 -4.29 21.92 13.99
C ILE A 3 -3.44 22.42 12.82
N MET A 4 -2.33 21.76 12.53
CA MET A 4 -1.59 22.00 11.30
C MET A 4 -2.41 21.45 10.14
N ARG A 5 -3.17 22.31 9.46
CA ARG A 5 -3.73 22.03 8.13
C ARG A 5 -2.56 22.07 7.15
N ASN A 6 -1.97 20.93 6.84
CA ASN A 6 -0.94 20.89 5.80
C ASN A 6 -1.61 21.01 4.43
N GLU A 7 -1.31 22.12 3.78
CA GLU A 7 -1.73 22.52 2.45
C GLU A 7 -1.12 21.55 1.43
N ASN A 8 -1.97 21.07 0.49
CA ASN A 8 -1.70 20.19 -0.65
C ASN A 8 -1.84 18.67 -0.41
N ASP A 9 -3.10 18.21 -0.32
CA ASP A 9 -3.48 16.79 -0.46
C ASP A 9 -3.21 16.22 -1.86
N TRP A 10 -2.98 17.10 -2.83
CA TRP A 10 -2.85 16.80 -4.24
C TRP A 10 -1.64 17.53 -4.84
N GLU A 11 -0.96 16.85 -5.76
CA GLU A 11 0.01 17.43 -6.69
C GLU A 11 -0.53 17.28 -8.13
N VAL A 12 -0.19 18.21 -9.02
CA VAL A 12 -0.54 18.12 -10.44
C VAL A 12 0.70 17.61 -11.19
N SER A 13 0.58 16.49 -11.89
CA SER A 13 1.68 15.96 -12.70
C SER A 13 1.95 16.83 -13.94
N SER A 14 3.07 16.62 -14.61
CA SER A 14 3.38 17.22 -15.91
C SER A 14 2.29 17.00 -16.97
N ASP A 15 1.53 15.91 -16.82
CA ASP A 15 0.46 15.51 -17.73
C ASP A 15 -0.92 16.04 -17.29
N GLY A 16 -0.97 16.91 -16.27
CA GLY A 16 -2.22 17.50 -15.75
C GLY A 16 -3.06 16.58 -14.87
N LEU A 17 -2.52 15.44 -14.39
CA LEU A 17 -3.24 14.53 -13.51
C LEU A 17 -3.14 14.98 -12.05
N PHE A 18 -4.26 14.92 -11.33
CA PHE A 18 -4.28 15.09 -9.88
C PHE A 18 -3.78 13.81 -9.20
N VAL A 19 -2.63 13.89 -8.55
CA VAL A 19 -2.01 12.79 -7.83
C VAL A 19 -2.12 13.05 -6.33
N ALA A 20 -2.72 12.13 -5.60
CA ALA A 20 -2.83 12.25 -4.15
C ALA A 20 -1.44 12.16 -3.50
N THR A 21 -1.12 13.03 -2.55
CA THR A 21 0.17 13.02 -1.86
C THR A 21 0.27 11.86 -0.87
N ARG A 22 1.51 11.44 -0.55
CA ARG A 22 1.75 10.40 0.46
C ARG A 22 1.15 10.79 1.81
N GLY A 23 1.21 12.07 2.18
CA GLY A 23 0.64 12.59 3.42
C GLY A 23 -0.88 12.41 3.49
N PHE A 24 -1.59 12.75 2.41
CA PHE A 24 -3.03 12.49 2.30
C PHE A 24 -3.36 10.99 2.40
N LEU A 25 -2.67 10.15 1.62
CA LEU A 25 -2.91 8.71 1.58
C LEU A 25 -2.63 8.03 2.93
N SER A 26 -1.65 8.53 3.69
CA SER A 26 -1.35 8.06 5.04
C SER A 26 -2.49 8.41 6.01
N ARG A 27 -3.04 9.64 5.92
CA ARG A 27 -4.22 10.05 6.72
C ARG A 27 -5.48 9.29 6.34
N ARG A 28 -5.67 8.94 5.06
CA ARG A 28 -6.77 8.09 4.57
C ARG A 28 -6.80 6.74 5.30
N GLY A 29 -5.64 6.24 5.69
CA GLY A 29 -5.49 5.18 6.68
C GLY A 29 -5.83 3.78 6.20
N TYR A 30 -5.82 3.53 4.88
CA TYR A 30 -5.90 2.18 4.32
C TYR A 30 -5.23 2.05 2.94
N CYS A 31 -4.70 0.86 2.69
CA CYS A 31 -4.23 0.42 1.39
C CYS A 31 -5.44 0.05 0.51
N CYS A 32 -5.50 0.58 -0.72
CA CYS A 32 -6.55 0.22 -1.68
C CYS A 32 -6.08 -0.77 -2.76
N ALA A 33 -4.89 -1.35 -2.58
CA ALA A 33 -4.22 -2.31 -3.47
C ALA A 33 -4.01 -1.88 -4.94
N ASN A 34 -4.28 -0.63 -5.30
CA ASN A 34 -4.10 -0.11 -6.66
C ASN A 34 -2.65 0.26 -7.04
N LYS A 35 -1.66 0.02 -6.17
CA LYS A 35 -0.24 0.34 -6.41
C LYS A 35 0.00 1.79 -6.91
N CYS A 36 -0.64 2.77 -6.28
CA CYS A 36 -0.50 4.16 -6.70
C CYS A 36 0.90 4.72 -6.40
N ARG A 37 1.34 5.70 -7.20
CA ARG A 37 2.67 6.34 -7.11
C ARG A 37 3.08 6.79 -5.71
N ASN A 38 2.14 7.30 -4.92
CA ASN A 38 2.39 7.80 -3.57
C ASN A 38 1.84 6.87 -2.47
N CYS A 39 1.46 5.62 -2.82
CA CYS A 39 0.87 4.65 -1.91
C CYS A 39 1.80 4.42 -0.72
N PRO A 40 1.50 4.84 0.52
CA PRO A 40 2.43 4.79 1.64
C PRO A 40 2.78 3.36 2.09
N TYR A 41 2.11 2.35 1.54
CA TYR A 41 2.23 0.95 1.93
C TYR A 41 3.06 0.11 0.95
N ILE A 42 3.04 0.43 -0.35
CA ILE A 42 3.62 -0.38 -1.42
C ILE A 42 4.25 0.55 -2.45
N ASN A 43 5.58 0.58 -2.57
CA ASN A 43 6.22 1.25 -3.71
C ASN A 43 7.72 0.91 -3.95
N TRP A 44 8.20 -0.26 -3.53
CA TRP A 44 9.62 -0.59 -3.61
C TRP A 44 10.18 -0.63 -5.06
N ARG A 45 9.36 -0.97 -6.06
CA ARG A 45 9.79 -1.01 -7.48
C ARG A 45 9.96 0.36 -8.13
N GLN A 46 9.27 1.41 -7.66
CA GLN A 46 9.41 2.74 -8.26
C GLN A 46 10.48 3.58 -7.55
N ARG A 47 10.81 3.22 -6.30
CA ARG A 47 11.70 3.99 -5.44
C ARG A 47 12.47 3.06 -4.50
N SER A 48 13.79 3.01 -4.65
CA SER A 48 14.67 2.21 -3.78
C SER A 48 14.78 2.77 -2.36
N ASP A 49 14.54 4.08 -2.18
CA ASP A 49 14.50 4.76 -0.87
C ASP A 49 13.14 4.63 -0.17
N TRP A 50 12.25 3.80 -0.72
CA TRP A 50 10.89 3.70 -0.25
C TRP A 50 10.78 3.04 1.12
N GLN A 51 10.28 3.78 2.11
CA GLN A 51 9.97 3.26 3.43
C GLN A 51 8.45 3.03 3.56
N PRO A 52 7.96 1.78 3.56
CA PRO A 52 6.54 1.49 3.71
C PRO A 52 6.08 1.78 5.14
N ILE A 53 4.88 2.34 5.29
CA ILE A 53 4.18 2.34 6.57
C ILE A 53 3.78 0.89 6.89
N PRO A 54 4.07 0.37 8.10
CA PRO A 54 3.70 -0.99 8.50
C PRO A 54 2.19 -1.26 8.34
N ALA A 55 1.84 -2.49 7.98
CA ALA A 55 0.44 -2.89 7.73
C ALA A 55 -0.43 -2.70 8.99
N GLU A 56 0.15 -2.88 10.17
CA GLU A 56 -0.48 -2.75 11.48
C GLU A 56 -0.93 -1.32 11.77
N GLN A 57 -0.37 -0.31 11.08
CA GLN A 57 -0.78 1.08 11.21
C GLN A 57 -1.97 1.43 10.30
N VAL A 58 -2.50 0.47 9.53
CA VAL A 58 -3.74 0.63 8.77
C VAL A 58 -4.93 0.69 9.74
N LYS A 59 -5.62 1.82 9.76
CA LYS A 59 -6.65 2.14 10.76
C LYS A 59 -8.04 1.61 10.41
N ARG A 60 -8.27 1.18 9.17
CA ARG A 60 -9.58 0.77 8.68
C ARG A 60 -9.77 -0.73 8.87
N ALA A 61 -10.70 -1.11 9.74
CA ALA A 61 -11.09 -2.51 9.96
C ALA A 61 -11.97 -3.10 8.84
N ARG A 62 -12.58 -2.26 8.01
CA ARG A 62 -13.38 -2.68 6.85
C ARG A 62 -13.03 -1.82 5.64
N VAL A 63 -12.96 -2.47 4.48
CA VAL A 63 -12.69 -1.83 3.19
C VAL A 63 -13.69 -2.31 2.14
N SER A 64 -13.70 -1.66 0.97
CA SER A 64 -14.57 -2.07 -0.13
C SER A 64 -14.16 -3.44 -0.70
N MET A 65 -15.11 -4.13 -1.35
CA MET A 65 -14.84 -5.39 -2.03
C MET A 65 -13.69 -5.29 -3.04
N LYS A 66 -13.60 -4.16 -3.75
CA LYS A 66 -12.48 -3.88 -4.67
C LYS A 66 -11.12 -3.90 -3.97
N ALA A 67 -11.03 -3.32 -2.77
CA ALA A 67 -9.77 -3.31 -2.01
C ALA A 67 -9.41 -4.71 -1.47
N LEU A 68 -10.41 -5.50 -1.06
CA LEU A 68 -10.23 -6.90 -0.65
C LEU A 68 -9.68 -7.75 -1.79
N ILE A 69 -10.37 -7.75 -2.94
CA ILE A 69 -9.97 -8.51 -4.13
C ILE A 69 -8.57 -8.08 -4.57
N GLY A 70 -8.31 -6.77 -4.65
CA GLY A 70 -6.99 -6.28 -5.02
C GLY A 70 -5.89 -6.73 -4.06
N ALA A 71 -6.15 -6.79 -2.75
CA ALA A 71 -5.16 -7.30 -1.78
C ALA A 71 -4.91 -8.80 -1.96
N GLN A 72 -5.94 -9.60 -2.24
CA GLN A 72 -5.79 -11.04 -2.55
C GLN A 72 -4.98 -11.26 -3.84
N GLU A 73 -5.28 -10.50 -4.89
CA GLU A 73 -4.54 -10.56 -6.17
C GLU A 73 -3.07 -10.19 -5.99
N GLN A 74 -2.78 -9.16 -5.18
CA GLN A 74 -1.39 -8.76 -4.93
C GLN A 74 -0.65 -9.76 -4.03
N LEU A 75 -1.31 -10.36 -3.04
CA LEU A 75 -0.72 -11.47 -2.27
C LEU A 75 -0.32 -12.61 -3.21
N HIS A 76 -1.25 -13.07 -4.03
CA HIS A 76 -1.01 -14.16 -4.97
C HIS A 76 0.12 -13.84 -5.95
N TYR A 77 0.13 -12.61 -6.49
CA TYR A 77 1.20 -12.15 -7.37
C TYR A 77 2.58 -12.27 -6.69
N HIS A 78 2.71 -11.80 -5.45
CA HIS A 78 4.02 -11.83 -4.77
C HIS A 78 4.43 -13.25 -4.36
N GLU A 79 3.50 -14.13 -4.01
CA GLU A 79 3.78 -15.55 -3.79
C GLU A 79 4.36 -16.22 -5.05
N GLN A 80 3.77 -15.94 -6.23
CA GLN A 80 4.28 -16.46 -7.51
C GLN A 80 5.65 -15.89 -7.87
N GLN A 81 5.87 -14.59 -7.66
CA GLN A 81 7.17 -13.98 -7.93
C GLN A 81 8.24 -14.51 -6.99
N LEU A 82 7.95 -14.73 -5.71
CA LEU A 82 8.93 -15.25 -4.76
C LEU A 82 9.46 -16.64 -5.17
N GLN A 83 8.64 -17.46 -5.83
CA GLN A 83 9.04 -18.76 -6.37
C GLN A 83 9.98 -18.69 -7.58
N SER A 84 10.04 -17.54 -8.27
CA SER A 84 10.67 -17.42 -9.59
C SER A 84 11.68 -16.28 -9.73
N CYS A 85 11.73 -15.35 -8.78
CA CYS A 85 12.62 -14.19 -8.79
C CYS A 85 14.07 -14.55 -8.45
N CYS A 86 15.01 -13.68 -8.84
CA CYS A 86 16.40 -13.74 -8.38
C CYS A 86 16.50 -13.36 -6.89
N SER A 87 17.65 -13.65 -6.27
CA SER A 87 17.91 -13.35 -4.85
C SER A 87 17.62 -11.91 -4.46
N ASP A 88 17.82 -10.98 -5.38
CA ASP A 88 17.86 -9.54 -5.08
C ASP A 88 16.46 -8.94 -4.87
N GLU A 89 15.39 -9.61 -5.29
CA GLU A 89 13.99 -9.17 -5.07
C GLU A 89 13.24 -10.03 -4.03
N GLN A 90 13.83 -11.12 -3.54
CA GLN A 90 13.16 -12.05 -2.64
C GLN A 90 12.71 -11.38 -1.35
N LYS A 91 13.53 -10.45 -0.83
CA LYS A 91 13.24 -9.71 0.40
C LYS A 91 12.01 -8.84 0.22
N GLU A 92 11.96 -8.07 -0.86
CA GLU A 92 10.88 -7.16 -1.18
C GLU A 92 9.57 -7.93 -1.43
N HIS A 93 9.63 -9.05 -2.15
CA HIS A 93 8.49 -9.93 -2.34
C HIS A 93 7.98 -10.52 -1.02
N SER A 94 8.88 -11.00 -0.15
CA SER A 94 8.51 -11.52 1.17
C SER A 94 7.85 -10.46 2.05
N GLN A 95 8.37 -9.23 2.06
CA GLN A 95 7.78 -8.11 2.79
C GLN A 95 6.38 -7.75 2.27
N MET A 96 6.15 -7.82 0.95
CA MET A 96 4.82 -7.56 0.40
C MET A 96 3.83 -8.69 0.72
N ILE A 97 4.27 -9.95 0.75
CA ILE A 97 3.44 -11.08 1.19
C ILE A 97 2.98 -10.84 2.63
N GLU A 98 3.91 -10.56 3.55
CA GLU A 98 3.60 -10.26 4.96
C GLU A 98 2.62 -9.08 5.06
N HIS A 99 2.88 -8.00 4.31
CA HIS A 99 2.00 -6.85 4.26
C HIS A 99 0.55 -7.22 3.90
N TYR A 100 0.33 -7.94 2.79
CA TYR A 100 -1.02 -8.29 2.34
C TYR A 100 -1.69 -9.34 3.22
N GLN A 101 -0.94 -10.30 3.78
CA GLN A 101 -1.46 -11.26 4.76
C GLN A 101 -1.97 -10.53 6.01
N THR A 102 -1.20 -9.60 6.56
CA THR A 102 -1.62 -8.80 7.70
C THR A 102 -2.89 -8.01 7.36
N LEU A 103 -2.96 -7.33 6.22
CA LEU A 103 -4.18 -6.60 5.84
C LEU A 103 -5.42 -7.49 5.72
N LEU A 104 -5.29 -8.64 5.05
CA LEU A 104 -6.40 -9.56 4.87
C LEU A 104 -6.88 -10.15 6.20
N ALA A 105 -5.96 -10.47 7.12
CA ALA A 105 -6.30 -10.92 8.46
C ALA A 105 -7.08 -9.86 9.27
N HIS A 106 -6.79 -8.56 9.05
CA HIS A 106 -7.50 -7.47 9.71
C HIS A 106 -8.86 -7.15 9.08
N TRP A 107 -9.04 -7.40 7.77
CA TRP A 107 -10.26 -7.03 7.05
C TRP A 107 -11.27 -8.17 6.91
N LEU A 108 -10.80 -9.41 6.88
CA LEU A 108 -11.67 -10.58 6.87
C LEU A 108 -12.05 -10.93 8.31
N PRO A 109 -13.33 -11.13 8.62
CA PRO A 109 -13.73 -11.57 9.94
C PRO A 109 -13.07 -12.92 10.26
N THR A 110 -12.45 -13.03 11.42
CA THR A 110 -12.18 -14.33 12.06
C THR A 110 -13.51 -15.05 12.20
N ARG A 111 -13.62 -16.23 11.59
CA ARG A 111 -14.82 -17.08 11.65
C ARG A 111 -15.11 -17.52 13.08
#